data_AF-A0A964PDQ5-F1
#
_entry.id   AF-A0A964PDQ5-F1
#
_cell.length_a   1.000
_cell.length_b   1.000
_cell.length_c   1.000
_cell.angle_alpha   90.00
_cell.angle_beta   90.00
_cell.angle_gamma   90.00
#
_symmetry.space_group_name_H-M   'P 1'
#
loop_
_entity.id
_entity.type
_entity.pdbx_description
1 polymer ?
#
loop_
_entity_poly.entity_id
_entity_poly.type
_entity_poly.pdbx_seq_one_letter_code
_entity_poly.pdbx_strand_id
1 'polypeptide(L)' 'MTTRPQPKNPLHGITLEAIVSELVDVLGWDELGRRLPIRCFTNDPSVASSLKFLRRTLWARQKVESLYLQVQPPGPV' A
#
# COMPACT_ATOMS: atom_id res chain seq x y z
N MET A 1 28.54 9.08 -20.43
CA MET A 1 28.63 8.33 -19.16
C MET A 1 27.65 8.94 -18.16
N THR A 2 26.42 8.44 -18.13
CA THR A 2 25.39 8.91 -17.19
C THR A 2 24.82 7.69 -16.48
N THR A 3 25.47 7.32 -15.39
CA THR A 3 25.10 6.19 -14.53
C THR A 3 23.85 6.58 -13.75
N ARG A 4 22.67 6.21 -14.23
CA ARG A 4 21.44 6.23 -13.42
C ARG A 4 21.64 5.19 -12.31
N PRO A 5 21.66 5.57 -11.02
CA PRO A 5 21.81 4.60 -9.95
C PRO A 5 20.65 3.63 -10.02
N GLN A 6 20.96 2.35 -10.25
CA GLN A 6 19.98 1.28 -10.21
C GLN A 6 19.50 1.17 -8.77
N PRO A 7 18.21 1.39 -8.46
CA PRO A 7 17.70 1.20 -7.12
C PRO A 7 17.72 -0.31 -6.87
N LYS A 8 18.62 -0.72 -5.97
CA LYS A 8 18.77 -2.08 -5.47
C LYS A 8 17.39 -2.62 -5.05
N ASN A 9 16.97 -3.73 -5.67
CA ASN A 9 15.88 -4.63 -5.24
C ASN A 9 14.84 -4.00 -4.29
N PRO A 10 13.78 -3.35 -4.82
CA PRO A 10 12.88 -2.51 -4.03
C PRO A 10 12.03 -3.28 -3.01
N LEU A 11 11.95 -4.61 -3.09
CA LEU A 11 11.03 -5.42 -2.28
C LEU A 11 11.66 -6.02 -1.01
N HIS A 12 12.97 -5.89 -0.79
CA HIS A 12 13.63 -6.52 0.37
C HIS A 12 13.43 -5.68 1.64
N GLY A 13 12.31 -5.87 2.34
CA GLY A 13 12.00 -5.19 3.60
C GLY A 13 10.75 -4.31 3.58
N ILE A 14 9.92 -4.38 2.53
CA ILE A 14 8.67 -3.60 2.48
C ILE A 14 7.72 -4.10 3.57
N THR A 15 7.37 -3.21 4.48
CA THR A 15 6.38 -3.48 5.53
C THR A 15 4.97 -3.25 4.98
N LEU A 16 3.97 -3.83 5.64
CA LEU A 16 2.57 -3.56 5.30
C LEU A 16 2.22 -2.06 5.41
N GLU A 17 2.93 -1.34 6.28
CA GLU A 17 2.82 0.12 6.41
C GLU A 17 3.25 0.82 5.14
N ALA A 18 4.43 0.48 4.62
CA ALA A 18 4.93 1.04 3.37
C ALA A 18 3.97 0.75 2.21
N ILE A 19 3.46 -0.49 2.10
CA ILE A 19 2.47 -0.85 1.07
C ILE A 19 1.24 0.07 1.10
N VAL A 20 0.68 0.29 2.29
CA VAL A 20 -0.52 1.14 2.45
C VAL A 20 -0.17 2.59 2.14
N SER A 21 0.93 3.12 2.68
CA SER A 21 1.36 4.50 2.39
C SER A 21 1.55 4.76 0.91
N GLU A 22 2.24 3.87 0.19
CA GLU A 22 2.47 4.02 -1.26
C GLU A 22 1.18 3.94 -2.07
N LEU A 23 0.29 2.99 -1.73
CA LEU A 23 -1.01 2.90 -2.40
C LEU A 23 -1.84 4.18 -2.18
N VAL A 24 -1.75 4.77 -1.00
CA VAL A 24 -2.42 6.03 -0.68
C VAL A 24 -1.76 7.20 -1.40
N ASP A 25 -0.44 7.23 -1.52
CA ASP A 25 0.28 8.30 -2.24
C ASP A 25 -0.05 8.29 -3.73
N VAL A 26 -0.11 7.10 -4.34
CA VAL A 26 -0.35 6.93 -5.78
C VAL A 26 -1.84 7.01 -6.15
N LEU A 27 -2.74 6.40 -5.37
CA LEU A 27 -4.17 6.32 -5.68
C LEU A 27 -5.04 7.25 -4.83
N GLY A 28 -4.63 7.55 -3.61
CA GLY A 28 -5.47 8.19 -2.60
C GLY A 28 -6.43 7.23 -1.90
N TRP A 29 -6.94 7.67 -0.75
CA TRP A 29 -7.88 6.88 0.06
C TRP A 29 -9.23 6.62 -0.61
N ASP A 30 -9.71 7.55 -1.44
CA ASP A 30 -10.99 7.42 -2.15
C ASP A 30 -10.97 6.25 -3.13
N GLU A 31 -9.92 6.17 -3.96
CA GLU A 31 -9.73 5.10 -4.94
C GLU A 31 -9.43 3.76 -4.25
N LEU A 32 -8.66 3.78 -3.15
CA LEU A 32 -8.49 2.61 -2.28
C LEU A 32 -9.83 2.10 -1.74
N GLY A 33 -10.70 2.99 -1.25
CA GLY A 33 -12.04 2.65 -0.79
C GLY A 33 -12.96 2.13 -1.90
N ARG A 34 -12.82 2.63 -3.13
CA ARG A 34 -13.54 2.13 -4.31
C ARG A 34 -13.10 0.72 -4.69
N ARG A 35 -11.79 0.46 -4.75
CA ARG A 35 -11.24 -0.86 -5.12
C ARG A 35 -11.41 -1.89 -4.00
N LEU A 36 -11.22 -1.44 -2.77
CA LEU A 36 -11.32 -2.22 -1.56
C LEU A 36 -12.43 -1.58 -0.70
N PRO A 37 -13.69 -2.06 -0.80
CA PRO A 37 -14.82 -1.54 -0.03
C PRO A 37 -14.70 -1.95 1.45
N ILE A 38 -13.66 -1.45 2.10
CA ILE A 38 -13.29 -1.66 3.49
C ILE A 38 -13.56 -0.34 4.19
N ARG A 39 -14.43 -0.37 5.22
CA ARG A 39 -14.82 0.83 5.98
C ARG A 39 -13.63 1.65 6.50
N CYS A 40 -12.50 1.00 6.78
CA CYS A 40 -11.28 1.66 7.26
C CYS A 40 -10.67 2.63 6.25
N PHE A 41 -10.94 2.48 4.96
CA PHE A 41 -10.44 3.37 3.91
C PHE A 41 -11.42 4.49 3.55
N THR A 42 -12.69 4.36 3.93
CA THR A 42 -13.74 5.35 3.65
C THR A 42 -14.07 6.21 4.86
N ASN A 43 -13.84 5.72 6.08
CA ASN A 43 -14.22 6.39 7.32
C ASN A 43 -13.01 6.51 8.25
N ASP A 44 -12.54 7.76 8.42
CA ASP A 44 -11.29 8.10 9.12
C ASP A 44 -10.05 7.37 8.55
N PRO A 45 -9.77 7.55 7.24
CA PRO A 45 -8.67 6.85 6.59
C PRO A 45 -7.32 7.32 7.16
N SER A 46 -6.63 6.41 7.84
CA SER A 46 -5.28 6.62 8.32
C SER A 46 -4.46 5.34 8.22
N VAL A 47 -3.16 5.48 8.01
CA VAL A 47 -2.23 4.35 7.91
C VAL A 47 -2.25 3.52 9.19
N ALA A 48 -2.22 4.16 10.36
CA ALA A 48 -2.25 3.47 11.65
C ALA A 48 -3.56 2.69 11.90
N SER A 49 -4.72 3.26 11.57
CA SER A 49 -6.02 2.58 11.69
C SER A 49 -6.13 1.42 10.71
N SER A 50 -5.69 1.64 9.47
CA SER A 50 -5.61 0.61 8.43
C SER A 50 -4.73 -0.55 8.86
N LEU A 51 -3.54 -0.31 9.39
CA LEU A 51 -2.66 -1.36 9.87
C LEU A 51 -3.27 -2.16 11.02
N LYS A 52 -3.90 -1.50 12.00
CA LYS A 52 -4.61 -2.21 13.08
C LYS A 52 -5.71 -3.11 12.52
N PHE A 53 -6.45 -2.64 11.52
CA PHE A 53 -7.48 -3.43 10.85
C PHE A 53 -6.89 -4.61 10.05
N LEU A 54 -5.92 -4.35 9.18
CA LEU A 54 -5.27 -5.36 8.32
C LEU A 54 -4.54 -6.44 9.13
N ARG A 55 -4.01 -6.11 10.31
CA ARG A 55 -3.44 -7.10 11.26
C ARG A 55 -4.49 -8.03 11.84
N ARG A 56 -5.72 -7.56 12.04
CA ARG A 56 -6.85 -8.36 12.55
C ARG A 56 -7.60 -9.11 11.45
N THR A 57 -7.56 -8.59 10.22
CA THR A 57 -8.34 -9.08 9.09
C THR A 57 -7.42 -9.49 7.96
N LEU A 58 -6.95 -10.75 8.01
CA LEU A 58 -5.94 -11.28 7.09
C LEU A 58 -6.38 -11.25 5.61
N TRP A 59 -7.65 -11.53 5.30
CA TRP A 59 -8.14 -11.47 3.91
C TRP A 59 -8.05 -10.04 3.35
N ALA A 60 -8.25 -9.02 4.19
CA ALA A 60 -8.14 -7.62 3.78
C ALA A 60 -6.69 -7.24 3.49
N ARG A 61 -5.76 -7.72 4.33
CA ARG A 61 -4.32 -7.60 4.09
C ARG A 61 -3.94 -8.19 2.73
N GLN A 62 -4.37 -9.42 2.45
CA GLN A 62 -4.09 -10.08 1.17
C GLN A 62 -4.64 -9.29 -0.02
N LYS A 63 -5.81 -8.66 0.11
CA LYS A 63 -6.36 -7.79 -0.95
C LYS A 63 -5.53 -6.53 -1.17
N VAL A 64 -5.05 -5.88 -0.10
CA VAL A 64 -4.17 -4.71 -0.19
C VAL A 64 -2.84 -5.09 -0.85
N GLU A 65 -2.24 -6.20 -0.43
CA GLU A 65 -1.00 -6.73 -1.04
C GLU A 65 -1.22 -7.06 -2.53
N SER A 66 -2.36 -7.68 -2.88
CA SER A 66 -2.71 -7.96 -4.27
C SER A 66 -2.92 -6.69 -5.10
N LEU A 67 -3.54 -5.66 -4.51
CA LEU A 67 -3.70 -4.35 -5.16
C LEU A 67 -2.34 -3.68 -5.39
N TYR A 68 -1.42 -3.75 -4.42
CA TYR A 68 -0.06 -3.25 -4.56
C TYR A 68 0.68 -3.88 -5.74
N LEU A 69 0.55 -5.20 -5.92
CA LEU A 69 1.11 -5.89 -7.07
C LEU A 69 0.48 -5.47 -8.40
N GLN A 70 -0.81 -5.13 -8.42
CA GLN A 70 -1.50 -4.67 -9.64
C GLN A 70 -1.14 -3.23 -10.02
N VAL A 71 -1.01 -2.35 -9.03
CA VAL A 71 -0.66 -0.94 -9.23
C VAL A 71 0.83 -0.79 -9.54
N GLN A 72 1.65 -1.67 -8.97
CA GLN A 72 3.10 -1.68 -9.08
C GLN A 72 3.72 -0.28 -8.87
N PRO A 73 3.42 0.37 -7.72
CA PRO A 73 3.94 1.71 -7.44
C PRO A 73 5.48 1.70 -7.40
N PRO A 74 6.14 2.84 -7.67
CA PRO A 74 7.56 2.95 -7.43
C PRO A 74 7.80 2.57 -5.97
N GLY A 75 8.59 1.52 -5.71
CA GLY A 75 8.77 1.00 -4.35
C GLY A 75 9.25 2.09 -3.38
N PRO A 76 9.16 1.84 -2.06
CA PRO A 76 9.50 2.84 -1.05
C PRO A 76 10.94 3.34 -1.25
N VAL A 77 11.10 4.66 -1.34
CA VAL A 77 12.38 5.36 -1.55
C VAL A 77 13.21 5.48 -0.28
#